data_AF-A0A8J6WGK3-F1
#
_entry.id   AF-A0A8J6WGK3-F1
#
_cell.length_a   1.000
_cell.length_b   1.000
_cell.length_c   1.000
_cell.angle_alpha   90.00
_cell.angle_beta   90.00
_cell.angle_gamma   90.00
#
_symmetry.space_group_name_H-M   'P 1'
#
loop_
_entity.id
_entity.type
_entity.pdbx_description
1 polymer ?
#
loop_
_entity_poly.entity_id
_entity_poly.type
_entity_poly.pdbx_seq_one_letter_code
_entity_poly.pdbx_strand_id
1 'polypeptide(L)'
;MTNFISPQPTLEEYWRAIILFGKNSASYKFSLAKTLLDFAPQGKTTLKWDDLAVPFSRHISEHLRTADRQGTSSSSQFLRACRNFNEGLISKDELINETVKRGFTNVIEAFHTVGNEPINTRFFEGDRRKNPGIVLTDNLYRLLEGEQRDSLPHEVEARWRLVESSWGLDLSEHLISVEYASNDSGILRSNLKLGRVTVTSCRDALNGYQKGKCFYCFNNISISSISPNLCDVDHFLPFVLAKERILVGLNGIWNLVLSCQSCNRGQNGKFDRIPAIKYLKRLHRRNEFFIGSHHPLRETLMSQTGLKTDARGKFLQENYKTAKQHLIHEWTVKHEIQPASF
;
A
#
# COMPACT_ATOMS: atom_id res chain seq x y z
N MET A 1 0.40 -38.07 -8.25
CA MET A 1 1.20 -36.99 -7.63
C MET A 1 0.60 -35.67 -8.10
N THR A 2 0.19 -34.79 -7.19
CA THR A 2 -0.23 -33.43 -7.56
C THR A 2 1.01 -32.68 -8.04
N ASN A 3 1.06 -32.39 -9.34
CA ASN A 3 2.10 -31.54 -9.92
C ASN A 3 1.82 -30.10 -9.48
N PHE A 4 2.63 -29.59 -8.56
CA PHE A 4 2.62 -28.19 -8.19
C PHE A 4 3.32 -27.41 -9.31
N ILE A 5 2.57 -26.59 -10.03
CA ILE A 5 3.12 -25.63 -10.99
C ILE A 5 3.44 -24.37 -10.20
N SER A 6 4.67 -23.85 -10.33
CA SER A 6 4.97 -22.53 -9.78
C SER A 6 4.35 -21.48 -10.71
N PRO A 7 3.34 -20.70 -10.27
CA PRO A 7 2.82 -19.62 -11.09
C PRO A 7 3.89 -18.57 -11.36
N GLN A 8 3.90 -18.05 -12.58
CA GLN A 8 4.66 -16.84 -12.89
C GLN A 8 3.90 -15.63 -12.34
N PRO A 9 4.52 -14.77 -11.51
CA PRO A 9 3.89 -13.55 -11.03
C PRO A 9 3.45 -12.63 -12.18
N THR A 10 2.34 -11.92 -11.97
CA THR A 10 1.85 -10.89 -12.89
C THR A 10 2.73 -9.63 -12.84
N LEU A 11 2.57 -8.73 -13.83
CA LEU A 11 3.29 -7.44 -13.85
C LEU A 11 2.93 -6.59 -12.63
N GLU A 12 1.66 -6.56 -12.21
CA GLU A 12 1.23 -5.86 -11.01
C GLU A 12 1.87 -6.43 -9.73
N GLU A 13 2.07 -7.75 -9.68
CA GLU A 13 2.73 -8.41 -8.54
C GLU A 13 4.22 -8.11 -8.48
N TYR A 14 4.90 -8.11 -9.63
CA TYR A 14 6.30 -7.66 -9.70
C TYR A 14 6.44 -6.19 -9.28
N TRP A 15 5.57 -5.31 -9.78
CA TRP A 15 5.56 -3.90 -9.41
C TRP A 15 5.33 -3.72 -7.90
N ARG A 16 4.28 -4.35 -7.35
CA ARG A 16 3.99 -4.30 -5.91
C ARG A 16 5.13 -4.89 -5.09
N ALA A 17 5.80 -5.94 -5.56
CA ALA A 17 6.95 -6.50 -4.84
C ALA A 17 8.10 -5.49 -4.72
N ILE A 18 8.41 -4.74 -5.78
CA ILE A 18 9.40 -3.65 -5.75
C ILE A 18 9.02 -2.59 -4.70
N ILE A 19 7.78 -2.10 -4.78
CA ILE A 19 7.30 -0.99 -3.94
C ILE A 19 7.20 -1.41 -2.47
N LEU A 20 6.62 -2.58 -2.20
CA LEU A 20 6.33 -3.04 -0.85
C LEU A 20 7.56 -3.67 -0.17
N PHE A 21 8.35 -4.46 -0.89
CA PHE A 21 9.39 -5.32 -0.30
C PHE A 21 10.83 -4.95 -0.70
N GLY A 22 11.04 -4.06 -1.67
CA GLY A 22 12.38 -3.54 -1.96
C GLY A 22 12.95 -2.74 -0.78
N LYS A 23 14.26 -2.76 -0.58
CA LYS A 23 14.97 -2.01 0.47
C LYS A 23 14.70 -0.50 0.35
N ASN A 24 14.61 0.20 1.47
CA ASN A 24 14.26 1.62 1.53
C ASN A 24 15.36 2.43 2.26
N SER A 25 16.56 2.54 1.67
CA SER A 25 17.62 3.39 2.25
C SER A 25 17.33 4.89 2.10
N ALA A 26 16.55 5.25 1.07
CA ALA A 26 16.01 6.58 0.81
C ALA A 26 14.69 6.45 0.05
N SER A 27 13.89 7.52 0.02
CA SER A 27 12.59 7.56 -0.67
C SER A 27 12.69 7.59 -2.20
N TYR A 28 13.91 7.56 -2.74
CA TYR A 28 14.21 7.69 -4.17
C TYR A 28 13.49 6.64 -5.02
N LYS A 29 13.28 5.41 -4.50
CA LYS A 29 12.52 4.37 -5.20
C LYS A 29 11.07 4.80 -5.46
N PHE A 30 10.41 5.40 -4.47
CA PHE A 30 9.04 5.88 -4.63
C PHE A 30 8.96 7.06 -5.58
N SER A 31 9.92 7.98 -5.51
CA SER A 31 10.02 9.07 -6.47
C SER A 31 10.25 8.57 -7.91
N LEU A 32 11.13 7.59 -8.10
CA LEU A 32 11.36 6.97 -9.41
C LEU A 32 10.10 6.25 -9.89
N ALA A 33 9.41 5.51 -9.03
CA ALA A 33 8.17 4.85 -9.38
C ALA A 33 7.08 5.83 -9.84
N LYS A 34 6.84 6.93 -9.10
CA LYS A 34 5.91 7.99 -9.52
C LYS A 34 6.35 8.62 -10.84
N THR A 35 7.64 8.90 -11.00
CA THR A 35 8.20 9.45 -12.24
C THR A 35 7.94 8.54 -13.46
N LEU A 36 8.11 7.23 -13.33
CA LEU A 36 7.82 6.28 -14.40
C LEU A 36 6.33 6.29 -14.77
N LEU A 37 5.45 6.35 -13.76
CA LEU A 37 4.00 6.42 -13.94
C LEU A 37 3.55 7.76 -14.56
N ASP A 38 4.26 8.87 -14.30
CA ASP A 38 3.99 10.18 -14.91
C ASP A 38 4.36 10.21 -16.41
N PHE A 39 5.41 9.48 -16.80
CA PHE A 39 5.93 9.49 -18.17
C PHE A 39 5.29 8.49 -19.10
N ALA A 40 4.98 7.28 -18.62
CA ALA A 40 4.50 6.20 -19.47
C ALA A 40 3.20 6.54 -20.25
N PRO A 41 2.23 7.32 -19.70
CA PRO A 41 1.08 7.80 -20.48
C PRO A 41 1.42 8.73 -21.66
N GLN A 42 2.63 9.32 -21.68
CA GLN A 42 3.08 10.23 -22.74
C GLN A 42 3.67 9.48 -23.95
N GLY A 43 3.79 8.15 -23.89
CA GLY A 43 4.33 7.33 -24.98
C GLY A 43 5.83 7.51 -25.25
N LYS A 44 6.59 8.09 -24.30
CA LYS A 44 8.03 8.32 -24.45
C LYS A 44 8.83 7.05 -24.11
N THR A 45 9.45 6.44 -25.11
CA THR A 45 10.27 5.22 -24.93
C THR A 45 11.64 5.48 -24.32
N THR A 46 12.24 6.66 -24.55
CA THR A 46 13.56 7.01 -24.02
C THR A 46 13.48 8.29 -23.21
N LEU A 47 13.95 8.25 -21.98
CA LEU A 47 13.98 9.37 -21.05
C LEU A 47 15.43 9.73 -20.74
N LYS A 48 15.84 10.95 -21.10
CA LYS A 48 17.16 11.47 -20.73
C LYS A 48 17.22 11.74 -19.22
N TRP A 49 18.44 11.78 -18.67
CA TRP A 49 18.61 12.05 -17.23
C TRP A 49 17.99 13.39 -16.80
N ASP A 50 18.11 14.43 -17.61
CA ASP A 50 17.53 15.75 -17.32
C ASP A 50 16.00 15.71 -17.31
N ASP A 51 15.40 15.01 -18.29
CA ASP A 51 13.94 14.83 -18.35
C ASP A 51 13.43 14.07 -17.13
N LEU A 52 14.14 12.99 -16.74
CA LEU A 52 13.81 12.17 -15.58
C LEU A 52 13.95 12.96 -14.27
N ALA A 53 14.96 13.83 -14.18
CA ALA A 53 15.28 14.61 -12.98
C ALA A 53 14.17 15.59 -12.61
N VAL A 54 13.40 16.10 -13.57
CA VAL A 54 12.33 17.07 -13.32
C VAL A 54 11.24 16.53 -12.39
N PRO A 55 10.45 15.49 -12.76
CA PRO A 55 9.44 14.93 -11.86
C PRO A 55 10.08 14.26 -10.64
N PHE A 56 11.23 13.61 -10.79
CA PHE A 56 11.88 12.91 -9.69
C PHE A 56 12.26 13.84 -8.53
N SER A 57 12.90 14.97 -8.84
CA SER A 57 13.27 15.96 -7.82
C SER A 57 12.04 16.68 -7.24
N ARG A 58 11.06 16.99 -8.10
CA ARG A 58 9.79 17.59 -7.68
C ARG A 58 9.07 16.74 -6.63
N HIS A 59 8.87 15.44 -6.88
CA HIS A 59 8.20 14.55 -5.92
C HIS A 59 8.92 14.54 -4.57
N ILE A 60 10.26 14.48 -4.56
CA ILE A 60 11.03 14.48 -3.31
C ILE A 60 10.95 15.82 -2.59
N SER A 61 11.08 16.93 -3.33
CA SER A 61 10.94 18.28 -2.78
C SER A 61 9.55 18.53 -2.19
N GLU A 62 8.49 18.06 -2.84
CA GLU A 62 7.12 18.15 -2.30
C GLU A 62 7.01 17.41 -0.96
N HIS A 63 7.49 16.17 -0.88
CA HIS A 63 7.47 15.37 0.35
C HIS A 63 8.34 15.94 1.48
N LEU A 64 9.51 16.54 1.17
CA LEU A 64 10.38 17.20 2.15
C LEU A 64 9.70 18.36 2.88
N ARG A 65 8.64 18.96 2.31
CA ARG A 65 7.87 20.02 2.98
C ARG A 65 7.01 19.49 4.13
N THR A 66 6.60 18.23 4.07
CA THR A 66 5.73 17.59 5.06
C THR A 66 6.47 16.61 5.97
N ALA A 67 7.52 15.97 5.47
CA ALA A 67 8.35 15.02 6.20
C ALA A 67 9.84 15.24 5.85
N ASP A 68 10.58 15.88 6.75
CA ASP A 68 11.97 16.28 6.47
C ASP A 68 12.92 15.07 6.28
N ARG A 69 12.64 13.95 6.93
CA ARG A 69 13.46 12.74 6.83
C ARG A 69 13.01 11.90 5.63
N GLN A 70 13.87 11.87 4.60
CA GLN A 70 13.65 11.15 3.33
C GLN A 70 14.68 10.05 3.04
N GLY A 71 15.50 9.73 4.02
CA GLY A 71 16.48 8.67 3.95
C GLY A 71 17.19 8.46 5.27
N THR A 72 18.00 7.42 5.32
CA THR A 72 18.74 7.04 6.54
C THR A 72 20.01 7.87 6.73
N SER A 73 20.57 8.43 5.65
CA SER A 73 21.76 9.28 5.69
C SER A 73 21.40 10.73 6.00
N SER A 74 21.88 11.25 7.12
CA SER A 74 21.79 12.67 7.49
C SER A 74 22.63 13.59 6.62
N SER A 75 23.61 13.06 5.89
CA SER A 75 24.57 13.81 5.06
C SER A 75 24.27 13.77 3.56
N SER A 76 23.06 13.35 3.16
CA SER A 76 22.67 13.29 1.75
C SER A 76 22.71 14.68 1.10
N GLN A 77 23.69 14.89 0.22
CA GLN A 77 23.87 16.16 -0.49
C GLN A 77 22.70 16.45 -1.43
N PHE A 78 22.08 15.42 -2.02
CA PHE A 78 20.92 15.57 -2.88
C PHE A 78 19.67 16.01 -2.10
N LEU A 79 19.41 15.42 -0.93
CA LEU A 79 18.28 15.86 -0.09
C LEU A 79 18.47 17.31 0.38
N ARG A 80 19.70 17.72 0.69
CA ARG A 80 20.01 19.12 0.97
C ARG A 80 19.75 20.05 -0.22
N ALA A 81 20.09 19.65 -1.45
CA ALA A 81 19.75 20.42 -2.64
C ALA A 81 18.21 20.57 -2.78
N CYS A 82 17.44 19.51 -2.54
CA CYS A 82 15.98 19.56 -2.57
C CYS A 82 15.41 20.51 -1.49
N ARG A 83 16.01 20.55 -0.30
CA ARG A 83 15.65 21.52 0.77
C ARG A 83 15.97 22.95 0.37
N ASN A 84 17.18 23.19 -0.13
CA ASN A 84 17.59 24.51 -0.63
C ASN A 84 16.64 25.02 -1.73
N PHE A 85 16.19 24.14 -2.62
CA PHE A 85 15.19 24.50 -3.63
C PHE A 85 13.86 24.89 -2.99
N ASN A 86 13.41 24.16 -1.96
CA ASN A 86 12.18 24.49 -1.24
C ASN A 86 12.24 25.84 -0.52
N GLU A 87 13.42 26.26 -0.09
CA GLU A 87 13.72 27.55 0.54
C GLU A 87 14.00 28.67 -0.48
N GLY A 88 14.03 28.36 -1.78
CA GLY A 88 14.32 29.33 -2.84
C GLY A 88 15.80 29.71 -2.97
N LEU A 89 16.71 28.94 -2.34
CA LEU A 89 18.16 29.18 -2.37
C LEU A 89 18.85 28.71 -3.65
N ILE A 90 18.23 27.78 -4.39
CA ILE A 90 18.70 27.32 -5.70
C ILE A 90 17.57 27.35 -6.73
N SER A 91 17.94 27.54 -7.99
CA SER A 91 17.03 27.49 -9.13
C SER A 91 16.59 26.07 -9.46
N LYS A 92 15.56 25.95 -10.30
CA LYS A 92 15.09 24.67 -10.83
C LYS A 92 16.19 23.95 -11.64
N ASP A 93 16.96 24.69 -12.43
CA ASP A 93 18.03 24.11 -13.26
C ASP A 93 19.18 23.58 -12.39
N GLU A 94 19.53 24.28 -11.31
CA GLU A 94 20.49 23.78 -10.32
C GLU A 94 20.00 22.50 -9.62
N LEU A 95 18.71 22.45 -9.25
CA LEU A 95 18.11 21.24 -8.68
C LEU A 95 18.18 20.07 -9.67
N ILE A 96 17.83 20.28 -10.93
CA ILE A 96 17.91 19.25 -11.99
C ILE A 96 19.36 18.75 -12.11
N ASN A 97 20.33 19.66 -12.18
CA ASN A 97 21.75 19.31 -12.27
C ASN A 97 22.22 18.48 -11.07
N GLU A 98 21.85 18.84 -9.83
CA GLU A 98 22.20 18.04 -8.65
C GLU A 98 21.47 16.69 -8.62
N THR A 99 20.24 16.62 -9.15
CA THR A 99 19.49 15.38 -9.28
C THR A 99 20.17 14.40 -10.24
N VAL A 100 20.59 14.88 -11.42
CA VAL A 100 21.34 14.05 -12.39
C VAL A 100 22.66 13.57 -11.80
N LYS A 101 23.39 14.44 -11.10
CA LYS A 101 24.67 14.10 -10.47
C LYS A 101 24.53 13.13 -9.30
N ARG A 102 23.46 13.17 -8.52
CA ARG A 102 23.41 12.50 -7.21
C ARG A 102 22.14 11.70 -6.93
N GLY A 103 20.99 12.16 -7.40
CA GLY A 103 19.69 11.52 -7.17
C GLY A 103 19.60 10.10 -7.72
N PHE A 104 20.24 9.85 -8.87
CA PHE A 104 20.16 8.54 -9.55
C PHE A 104 21.27 7.55 -9.17
N THR A 105 22.14 7.87 -8.20
CA THR A 105 23.37 7.10 -7.91
C THR A 105 23.13 5.62 -7.65
N ASN A 106 22.13 5.28 -6.84
CA ASN A 106 21.86 3.90 -6.44
C ASN A 106 20.51 3.39 -6.95
N VAL A 107 19.52 4.29 -7.09
CA VAL A 107 18.12 3.88 -7.30
C VAL A 107 17.90 3.20 -8.64
N ILE A 108 18.60 3.61 -9.71
CA ILE A 108 18.44 3.03 -11.06
C ILE A 108 18.85 1.56 -11.06
N GLU A 109 20.01 1.24 -10.47
CA GLU A 109 20.54 -0.13 -10.39
C GLU A 109 19.73 -0.99 -9.40
N ALA A 110 19.28 -0.41 -8.29
CA ALA A 110 18.60 -1.13 -7.22
C ALA A 110 17.07 -1.29 -7.42
N PHE A 111 16.43 -0.56 -8.34
CA PHE A 111 14.97 -0.50 -8.46
C PHE A 111 14.33 -1.88 -8.65
N HIS A 112 14.95 -2.74 -9.45
CA HIS A 112 14.43 -4.07 -9.78
C HIS A 112 14.94 -5.17 -8.82
N THR A 113 15.44 -4.81 -7.64
CA THR A 113 15.97 -5.77 -6.66
C THR A 113 15.04 -5.90 -5.47
N VAL A 114 14.61 -7.13 -5.17
CA VAL A 114 13.78 -7.46 -4.01
C VAL A 114 14.51 -8.49 -3.17
N GLY A 115 14.66 -8.21 -1.86
CA GLY A 115 15.55 -9.01 -1.01
C GLY A 115 17.02 -8.81 -1.42
N ASN A 116 17.65 -9.88 -1.91
CA ASN A 116 19.04 -9.88 -2.36
C ASN A 116 19.19 -10.23 -3.85
N GLU A 117 18.09 -10.41 -4.58
CA GLU A 117 18.11 -10.85 -5.98
C GLU A 117 17.30 -9.89 -6.87
N PRO A 118 17.71 -9.72 -8.15
CA PRO A 118 16.91 -9.00 -9.12
C PRO A 118 15.65 -9.80 -9.47
N ILE A 119 14.54 -9.10 -9.74
CA ILE A 119 13.34 -9.74 -10.28
C ILE A 119 13.52 -10.07 -11.76
N ASN A 120 12.75 -11.05 -12.25
CA ASN A 120 12.83 -11.53 -13.64
C ASN A 120 12.23 -10.56 -14.68
N THR A 121 11.58 -9.49 -14.23
CA THR A 121 10.87 -8.52 -15.08
C THR A 121 11.46 -7.13 -14.89
N ARG A 122 11.77 -6.45 -16.00
CA ARG A 122 12.22 -5.04 -15.97
C ARG A 122 11.17 -4.11 -16.56
N PHE A 123 10.96 -2.97 -15.90
CA PHE A 123 10.09 -1.87 -16.33
C PHE A 123 10.85 -0.78 -17.09
N PHE A 124 12.16 -0.74 -16.94
CA PHE A 124 13.07 0.09 -17.74
C PHE A 124 14.45 -0.58 -17.84
N GLU A 125 15.20 -0.21 -18.86
CA GLU A 125 16.60 -0.54 -19.05
C GLU A 125 17.46 0.72 -18.98
N GLY A 126 18.59 0.65 -18.31
CA GLY A 126 19.44 1.82 -18.14
C GLY A 126 20.55 1.56 -17.14
N ASP A 127 21.78 1.89 -17.54
CA ASP A 127 22.92 1.97 -16.65
C ASP A 127 23.39 3.43 -16.66
N ARG A 128 23.36 4.07 -15.49
CA ARG A 128 23.75 5.47 -15.32
C ARG A 128 25.15 5.76 -15.86
N ARG A 129 26.05 4.79 -15.82
CA ARG A 129 27.45 4.96 -16.26
C ARG A 129 27.63 4.80 -17.77
N LYS A 130 26.67 4.15 -18.45
CA LYS A 130 26.81 3.76 -19.86
C LYS A 130 25.83 4.48 -20.78
N ASN A 131 24.68 4.89 -20.25
CA ASN A 131 23.58 5.40 -21.05
C ASN A 131 23.27 6.87 -20.72
N PRO A 132 22.80 7.67 -21.70
CA PRO A 132 22.37 9.06 -21.49
C PRO A 132 21.00 9.19 -20.79
N GLY A 133 20.43 8.07 -20.35
CA GLY A 133 19.09 7.99 -19.79
C GLY A 133 18.64 6.55 -19.55
N ILE A 134 17.32 6.38 -19.41
CA ILE A 134 16.66 5.06 -19.35
C ILE A 134 15.75 4.85 -20.57
N VAL A 135 15.57 3.59 -20.95
CA VAL A 135 14.62 3.15 -21.97
C VAL A 135 13.49 2.41 -21.26
N LEU A 136 12.25 2.88 -21.41
CA LEU A 136 11.07 2.22 -20.85
C LEU A 136 10.78 0.94 -21.63
N THR A 137 10.49 -0.15 -20.93
CA THR A 137 10.18 -1.45 -21.55
C THR A 137 8.69 -1.60 -21.81
N ASP A 138 8.33 -2.53 -22.72
CA ASP A 138 6.94 -2.92 -22.97
C ASP A 138 6.21 -3.38 -21.70
N ASN A 139 6.93 -3.92 -20.72
CA ASN A 139 6.34 -4.34 -19.44
C ASN A 139 5.74 -3.16 -18.66
N LEU A 140 6.33 -1.96 -18.73
CA LEU A 140 5.77 -0.77 -18.08
C LEU A 140 4.49 -0.31 -18.79
N TYR A 141 4.47 -0.33 -20.11
CA TYR A 141 3.27 0.02 -20.87
C TYR A 141 2.14 -0.99 -20.64
N ARG A 142 2.44 -2.29 -20.70
CA ARG A 142 1.49 -3.37 -20.38
C ARG A 142 0.96 -3.31 -18.96
N LEU A 143 1.79 -2.87 -18.00
CA LEU A 143 1.33 -2.63 -16.62
C LEU A 143 0.24 -1.54 -16.57
N LEU A 144 0.33 -0.51 -17.42
CA LEU A 144 -0.65 0.58 -17.49
C LEU A 144 -1.88 0.27 -18.34
N GLU A 145 -1.85 -0.80 -19.13
CA GLU A 145 -3.05 -1.38 -19.77
C GLU A 145 -3.89 -2.18 -18.78
N GLY A 146 -3.31 -2.56 -17.64
CA GLY A 146 -3.97 -3.34 -16.60
C GLY A 146 -5.06 -2.56 -15.85
N GLU A 147 -6.00 -3.30 -15.25
CA GLU A 147 -7.13 -2.72 -14.51
C GLU A 147 -6.73 -1.92 -13.27
N GLN A 148 -5.51 -2.13 -12.76
CA GLN A 148 -5.00 -1.45 -11.57
C GLN A 148 -4.24 -0.16 -11.86
N ARG A 149 -4.11 0.26 -13.13
CA ARG A 149 -3.28 1.42 -13.53
C ARG A 149 -3.56 2.68 -12.68
N ASP A 150 -4.83 2.98 -12.42
CA ASP A 150 -5.24 4.19 -11.70
C ASP A 150 -5.00 4.06 -10.18
N SER A 151 -4.84 2.84 -9.67
CA SER A 151 -4.52 2.55 -8.27
C SER A 151 -3.02 2.62 -7.98
N LEU A 152 -2.16 2.35 -8.97
CA LEU A 152 -0.71 2.25 -8.76
C LEU A 152 -0.08 3.52 -8.15
N PRO A 153 -0.40 4.76 -8.62
CA PRO A 153 0.15 5.97 -8.00
C PRO A 153 -0.23 6.12 -6.53
N HIS A 154 -1.47 5.77 -6.18
CA HIS A 154 -1.96 5.81 -4.79
C HIS A 154 -1.28 4.77 -3.91
N GLU A 155 -1.03 3.55 -4.42
CA GLU A 155 -0.27 2.52 -3.71
C GLU A 155 1.17 2.96 -3.42
N VAL A 156 1.83 3.60 -4.38
CA VAL A 156 3.19 4.15 -4.21
C VAL A 156 3.19 5.27 -3.16
N GLU A 157 2.26 6.21 -3.25
CA GLU A 157 2.11 7.33 -2.32
C GLU A 157 1.88 6.85 -0.87
N ALA A 158 0.94 5.91 -0.69
CA ALA A 158 0.64 5.37 0.63
C ALA A 158 1.84 4.64 1.25
N ARG A 159 2.61 3.91 0.42
CA ARG A 159 3.84 3.27 0.89
C ARG A 159 4.94 4.27 1.20
N TRP A 160 5.06 5.35 0.44
CA TRP A 160 6.05 6.40 0.72
C TRP A 160 5.76 7.08 2.07
N ARG A 161 4.54 7.61 2.27
CA ARG A 161 4.13 8.28 3.52
C ARG A 161 4.38 7.44 4.76
N LEU A 162 4.24 6.14 4.60
CA LEU A 162 4.52 5.21 5.66
C LEU A 162 6.00 5.11 6.02
N VAL A 163 6.87 4.99 5.02
CA VAL A 163 8.33 4.94 5.26
C VAL A 163 8.79 6.25 5.91
N GLU A 164 8.19 7.38 5.54
CA GLU A 164 8.45 8.67 6.20
C GLU A 164 8.03 8.66 7.67
N SER A 165 6.82 8.18 7.96
CA SER A 165 6.30 8.07 9.32
C SER A 165 7.19 7.17 10.19
N SER A 166 7.70 6.08 9.60
CA SER A 166 8.70 5.19 10.24
C SER A 166 9.96 5.94 10.66
N TRP A 167 10.54 6.70 9.74
CA TRP A 167 11.76 7.43 10.01
C TRP A 167 11.53 8.58 11.00
N GLY A 168 10.35 9.20 11.01
CA GLY A 168 10.00 10.23 11.99
C GLY A 168 9.88 9.71 13.43
N LEU A 169 9.61 8.42 13.62
CA LEU A 169 9.42 7.78 14.93
C LEU A 169 10.65 7.00 15.44
N ASP A 170 11.79 7.04 14.72
CA ASP A 170 13.01 6.27 15.02
C ASP A 170 12.79 4.76 15.22
N LEU A 171 11.72 4.21 14.63
CA LEU A 171 11.45 2.77 14.63
C LEU A 171 12.32 2.06 13.59
N SER A 172 12.81 0.86 13.91
CA SER A 172 13.56 0.05 12.93
C SER A 172 12.69 -0.23 11.70
N GLU A 173 13.30 -0.28 10.50
CA GLU A 173 12.62 -0.52 9.20
C GLU A 173 11.69 -1.76 9.19
N HIS A 174 11.87 -2.67 10.16
CA HIS A 174 11.15 -3.93 10.32
C HIS A 174 10.02 -3.90 11.38
N LEU A 175 9.81 -2.79 12.10
CA LEU A 175 8.98 -2.74 13.31
C LEU A 175 7.88 -1.67 13.33
N ILE A 176 7.50 -1.10 12.19
CA ILE A 176 6.68 0.11 12.25
C ILE A 176 5.19 -0.20 12.33
N SER A 177 4.64 0.05 13.52
CA SER A 177 3.28 0.53 13.76
C SER A 177 3.19 1.99 13.32
N VAL A 178 2.18 2.33 12.53
CA VAL A 178 1.71 3.72 12.44
C VAL A 178 0.27 3.73 12.94
N GLU A 179 0.08 4.39 14.07
CA GLU A 179 -1.23 4.89 14.50
C GLU A 179 -1.85 5.66 13.33
N TYR A 180 -2.99 5.18 12.86
CA TYR A 180 -3.90 5.99 12.06
C TYR A 180 -4.40 7.13 12.96
N ALA A 181 -3.60 8.20 13.06
CA ALA A 181 -4.05 9.47 13.57
C ALA A 181 -4.90 10.11 12.47
N SER A 182 -6.19 9.76 12.45
CA SER A 182 -7.19 10.72 12.01
C SER A 182 -6.97 11.98 12.83
N ASN A 183 -6.70 13.12 12.18
CA ASN A 183 -6.50 14.42 12.81
C ASN A 183 -7.33 14.61 14.09
N ASP A 184 -6.68 14.37 15.22
CA ASP A 184 -6.98 14.94 16.52
C ASP A 184 -5.80 14.54 17.41
N SER A 185 -4.98 15.53 17.77
CA SER A 185 -3.99 15.43 18.83
C SER A 185 -4.67 14.87 20.09
N GLY A 186 -4.38 13.63 20.42
CA GLY A 186 -5.03 12.93 21.52
C GLY A 186 -4.43 11.56 21.75
N ILE A 187 -3.32 11.56 22.50
CA ILE A 187 -2.85 10.50 23.38
C ILE A 187 -3.87 9.34 23.49
N LEU A 188 -3.44 8.13 23.14
CA LEU A 188 -4.09 6.87 23.51
C LEU A 188 -4.26 6.77 25.04
N ARG A 189 -5.25 7.49 25.56
CA ARG A 189 -5.81 7.36 26.89
C ARG A 189 -7.30 7.58 26.73
N SER A 190 -8.01 6.45 26.80
CA SER A 190 -9.38 6.37 27.30
C SER A 190 -10.29 7.55 26.94
N ASN A 191 -11.02 7.45 25.83
CA ASN A 191 -12.39 7.94 25.84
C ASN A 191 -13.26 7.23 24.81
N LEU A 192 -14.35 6.68 25.32
CA LEU A 192 -15.50 6.18 24.59
C LEU A 192 -16.03 7.25 23.62
N LYS A 193 -15.53 7.29 22.38
CA LYS A 193 -16.31 7.80 21.25
C LYS A 193 -16.75 6.60 20.42
N LEU A 194 -17.94 6.07 20.74
CA LEU A 194 -18.71 5.09 19.94
C LEU A 194 -19.22 5.69 18.60
N GLY A 195 -18.45 6.60 17.99
CA GLY A 195 -18.79 7.28 16.75
C GLY A 195 -18.26 6.53 15.54
N ARG A 196 -18.96 6.65 14.40
CA ARG A 196 -18.45 6.19 13.10
C ARG A 196 -17.29 7.10 12.69
N VAL A 197 -16.10 6.54 12.55
CA VAL A 197 -14.91 7.26 12.06
C VAL A 197 -14.80 7.05 10.55
N THR A 198 -14.33 8.07 9.83
CA THR A 198 -14.03 7.94 8.39
C THR A 198 -12.81 7.03 8.21
N VAL A 199 -13.06 5.76 7.86
CA VAL A 199 -12.02 4.75 7.58
C VAL A 199 -11.56 4.74 6.11
N THR A 200 -12.05 5.69 5.31
CA THR A 200 -11.78 5.77 3.86
C THR A 200 -10.31 6.00 3.54
N SER A 201 -9.56 6.64 4.43
CA SER A 201 -8.10 6.83 4.30
C SER A 201 -7.33 5.50 4.32
N CYS A 202 -7.92 4.41 4.83
CA CYS A 202 -7.29 3.08 4.84
C CYS A 202 -7.28 2.39 3.47
N ARG A 203 -7.98 2.94 2.46
CA ARG A 203 -8.09 2.31 1.14
C ARG A 203 -6.74 2.03 0.51
N ASP A 204 -5.88 3.03 0.47
CA ASP A 204 -4.60 2.96 -0.24
C ASP A 204 -3.65 1.96 0.43
N ALA A 205 -3.65 1.94 1.77
CA ALA A 205 -2.85 1.01 2.57
C ALA A 205 -3.29 -0.46 2.41
N LEU A 206 -4.59 -0.71 2.22
CA LEU A 206 -5.13 -2.06 2.09
C LEU A 206 -5.06 -2.61 0.66
N ASN A 207 -5.07 -1.75 -0.37
CA ASN A 207 -5.23 -2.18 -1.77
C ASN A 207 -4.04 -2.97 -2.30
N GLY A 208 -2.81 -2.50 -2.02
CA GLY A 208 -1.59 -3.18 -2.45
C GLY A 208 -1.52 -4.63 -1.95
N TYR A 209 -2.09 -4.91 -0.78
CA TYR A 209 -2.06 -6.24 -0.16
C TYR A 209 -3.31 -7.08 -0.42
N GLN A 210 -4.45 -6.46 -0.75
CA GLN A 210 -5.61 -7.14 -1.35
C GLN A 210 -5.49 -7.31 -2.87
N LYS A 211 -4.37 -6.87 -3.44
CA LYS A 211 -4.03 -6.99 -4.86
C LYS A 211 -5.07 -6.35 -5.80
N GLY A 212 -5.76 -5.30 -5.37
CA GLY A 212 -6.82 -4.69 -6.19
C GLY A 212 -8.05 -5.55 -6.38
N LYS A 213 -8.26 -6.55 -5.51
CA LYS A 213 -9.41 -7.45 -5.55
C LYS A 213 -10.34 -7.24 -4.35
N CYS A 214 -11.64 -7.31 -4.61
CA CYS A 214 -12.65 -7.33 -3.55
C CYS A 214 -12.42 -8.54 -2.64
N PHE A 215 -12.41 -8.31 -1.32
CA PHE A 215 -12.20 -9.33 -0.32
C PHE A 215 -13.21 -10.51 -0.41
N TYR A 216 -14.47 -10.22 -0.75
CA TYR A 216 -15.54 -11.21 -0.78
C TYR A 216 -15.66 -11.99 -2.09
N CYS A 217 -15.69 -11.30 -3.25
CA CYS A 217 -15.96 -11.91 -4.55
C CYS A 217 -14.76 -12.05 -5.48
N PHE A 218 -13.61 -11.47 -5.12
CA PHE A 218 -12.41 -11.35 -5.97
C PHE A 218 -12.58 -10.60 -7.29
N ASN A 219 -13.69 -9.88 -7.51
CA ASN A 219 -13.78 -8.93 -8.61
C ASN A 219 -12.70 -7.85 -8.46
N ASN A 220 -12.24 -7.31 -9.58
CA ASN A 220 -11.38 -6.15 -9.59
C ASN A 220 -12.07 -4.95 -8.94
N ILE A 221 -11.29 -4.20 -8.17
CA ILE A 221 -11.69 -2.97 -7.51
C ILE A 221 -10.61 -1.91 -7.72
N SER A 222 -10.99 -0.64 -7.61
CA SER A 222 -10.07 0.48 -7.66
C SER A 222 -10.12 1.29 -6.37
N ILE A 223 -9.02 1.96 -6.04
CA ILE A 223 -8.98 3.00 -4.99
C ILE A 223 -9.03 4.42 -5.56
N SER A 224 -8.92 4.56 -6.88
CA SER A 224 -9.03 5.84 -7.56
C SER A 224 -10.46 6.38 -7.48
N SER A 225 -10.62 7.60 -6.98
CA SER A 225 -11.93 8.24 -6.77
C SER A 225 -12.74 8.44 -8.05
N ILE A 226 -12.06 8.47 -9.19
CA ILE A 226 -12.67 8.63 -10.52
C ILE A 226 -13.10 7.30 -11.14
N SER A 227 -12.71 6.16 -10.56
CA SER A 227 -13.02 4.85 -11.13
C SER A 227 -14.49 4.47 -10.87
N PRO A 228 -15.21 3.93 -11.88
CA PRO A 228 -16.55 3.38 -11.65
C PRO A 228 -16.53 2.16 -10.72
N ASN A 229 -15.38 1.48 -10.61
CA ASN A 229 -15.16 0.34 -9.73
C ASN A 229 -14.54 0.74 -8.38
N LEU A 230 -14.74 1.98 -7.94
CA LEU A 230 -14.26 2.48 -6.65
C LEU A 230 -14.74 1.56 -5.51
N CYS A 231 -13.79 1.06 -4.73
CA CYS A 231 -14.04 0.17 -3.62
C CYS A 231 -14.63 0.88 -2.40
N ASP A 232 -15.26 0.08 -1.55
CA ASP A 232 -15.61 0.45 -0.20
C ASP A 232 -14.65 -0.15 0.82
N VAL A 233 -14.46 0.59 1.91
CA VAL A 233 -13.94 0.01 3.15
C VAL A 233 -15.13 -0.53 3.92
N ASP A 234 -15.17 -1.85 4.12
CA ASP A 234 -16.18 -2.53 4.89
C ASP A 234 -15.61 -3.04 6.22
N HIS A 235 -16.46 -3.04 7.24
CA HIS A 235 -16.21 -3.66 8.52
C HIS A 235 -16.64 -5.13 8.44
N PHE A 236 -15.68 -6.05 8.41
CA PHE A 236 -15.95 -7.49 8.30
C PHE A 236 -17.00 -7.96 9.31
N LEU A 237 -16.79 -7.67 10.60
CA LEU A 237 -17.85 -7.67 11.61
C LEU A 237 -18.54 -6.30 11.61
N PRO A 238 -19.86 -6.23 11.36
CA PRO A 238 -20.61 -4.99 11.25
C PRO A 238 -20.43 -4.01 12.40
N PHE A 239 -20.29 -2.72 12.07
CA PHE A 239 -20.11 -1.67 13.08
C PHE A 239 -21.34 -1.48 13.99
N VAL A 240 -22.53 -1.95 13.61
CA VAL A 240 -23.70 -1.96 14.50
C VAL A 240 -23.42 -2.70 15.83
N LEU A 241 -22.60 -3.75 15.80
CA LEU A 241 -22.18 -4.47 17.01
C LEU A 241 -21.37 -3.59 17.98
N ALA A 242 -20.63 -2.61 17.46
CA ALA A 242 -19.97 -1.61 18.29
C ALA A 242 -20.96 -0.59 18.85
N LYS A 243 -21.93 -0.12 18.05
CA LYS A 243 -22.97 0.82 18.50
C LYS A 243 -23.80 0.24 19.65
N GLU A 244 -24.16 -1.03 19.55
CA GLU A 244 -24.90 -1.78 20.57
C GLU A 244 -24.02 -2.23 21.75
N ARG A 245 -22.74 -1.83 21.79
CA ARG A 245 -21.75 -2.19 22.83
C ARG A 245 -21.52 -3.71 22.99
N ILE A 246 -21.83 -4.50 21.97
CA ILE A 246 -21.62 -5.95 21.95
C ILE A 246 -20.14 -6.28 21.73
N LEU A 247 -19.47 -5.54 20.83
CA LEU A 247 -18.05 -5.69 20.54
C LEU A 247 -17.33 -4.34 20.60
N VAL A 248 -16.04 -4.38 20.88
CA VAL A 248 -15.17 -3.20 20.92
C VAL A 248 -14.06 -3.31 19.88
N GLY A 249 -13.48 -2.17 19.50
CA GLY A 249 -12.33 -2.15 18.60
C GLY A 249 -12.62 -2.55 17.15
N LEU A 250 -13.88 -2.53 16.70
CA LEU A 250 -14.26 -2.91 15.33
C LEU A 250 -13.71 -1.97 14.25
N ASN A 251 -13.30 -0.74 14.60
CA ASN A 251 -12.58 0.16 13.70
C ASN A 251 -11.11 -0.25 13.49
N GLY A 252 -10.65 -1.32 14.16
CA GLY A 252 -9.29 -1.83 13.98
C GLY A 252 -9.09 -2.44 12.59
N ILE A 253 -7.87 -2.30 12.07
CA ILE A 253 -7.45 -2.83 10.76
C ILE A 253 -7.68 -4.34 10.64
N TRP A 254 -7.63 -5.06 11.76
CA TRP A 254 -7.95 -6.48 11.80
C TRP A 254 -9.34 -6.81 11.25
N ASN A 255 -10.28 -5.85 11.31
CA ASN A 255 -11.67 -5.97 10.91
C ASN A 255 -12.03 -5.18 9.64
N LEU A 256 -11.12 -4.36 9.09
CA LEU A 256 -11.39 -3.56 7.89
C LEU A 256 -10.93 -4.29 6.61
N VAL A 257 -11.77 -4.32 5.57
CA VAL A 257 -11.48 -4.95 4.28
C VAL A 257 -11.93 -4.08 3.10
N LEU A 258 -11.26 -4.18 1.95
CA LEU A 258 -11.76 -3.57 0.71
C LEU A 258 -12.75 -4.49 0.02
N SER A 259 -13.90 -3.94 -0.37
CA SER A 259 -14.97 -4.66 -1.03
C SER A 259 -15.51 -3.87 -2.22
N CYS A 260 -16.05 -4.56 -3.23
CA CYS A 260 -16.80 -3.88 -4.29
C CYS A 260 -18.15 -3.40 -3.75
N GLN A 261 -18.71 -2.38 -4.39
CA GLN A 261 -19.97 -1.78 -3.96
C GLN A 261 -21.13 -2.78 -3.95
N SER A 262 -21.16 -3.76 -4.86
CA SER A 262 -22.22 -4.78 -4.92
C SER A 262 -22.13 -5.83 -3.80
N CYS A 263 -20.94 -6.06 -3.25
CA CYS A 263 -20.77 -6.93 -2.08
C CYS A 263 -21.09 -6.18 -0.78
N ASN A 264 -20.74 -4.89 -0.70
CA ASN A 264 -20.91 -4.11 0.52
C ASN A 264 -22.32 -3.52 0.66
N ARG A 265 -22.86 -2.99 -0.45
CA ARG A 265 -24.11 -2.21 -0.53
C ARG A 265 -25.16 -2.92 -1.40
N GLY A 266 -26.35 -2.33 -1.50
CA GLY A 266 -27.51 -2.83 -2.28
C GLY A 266 -28.29 -3.98 -1.64
N GLN A 267 -29.45 -4.34 -2.18
CA GLN A 267 -30.36 -5.33 -1.55
C GLN A 267 -29.72 -6.70 -1.22
N ASN A 268 -28.66 -7.07 -1.94
CA ASN A 268 -27.91 -8.32 -1.75
C ASN A 268 -26.52 -8.14 -1.11
N GLY A 269 -26.16 -6.92 -0.74
CA GLY A 269 -24.91 -6.63 -0.06
C GLY A 269 -24.91 -7.12 1.39
N LYS A 270 -23.74 -7.08 2.00
CA LYS A 270 -23.52 -7.53 3.37
C LYS A 270 -24.22 -6.62 4.40
N PHE A 271 -24.10 -5.30 4.28
CA PHE A 271 -24.55 -4.34 5.31
C PHE A 271 -24.14 -4.80 6.72
N ASP A 272 -25.14 -4.96 7.58
CA ASP A 272 -25.02 -5.36 8.97
C ASP A 272 -25.13 -6.88 9.17
N ARG A 273 -25.02 -7.68 8.12
CA ARG A 273 -25.00 -9.15 8.22
C ARG A 273 -23.58 -9.66 8.47
N ILE A 274 -23.48 -10.81 9.12
CA ILE A 274 -22.20 -11.44 9.40
C ILE A 274 -21.75 -12.25 8.19
N PRO A 275 -20.52 -12.05 7.68
CA PRO A 275 -19.98 -12.88 6.60
C PRO A 275 -19.87 -14.35 7.03
N ALA A 276 -20.20 -15.30 6.15
CA ALA A 276 -20.01 -16.72 6.41
C ALA A 276 -18.58 -17.08 6.87
N ILE A 277 -18.45 -18.15 7.67
CA ILE A 277 -17.19 -18.54 8.35
C ILE A 277 -15.99 -18.72 7.40
N LYS A 278 -16.22 -19.05 6.12
CA LYS A 278 -15.16 -19.12 5.11
C LYS A 278 -14.41 -17.80 4.94
N TYR A 279 -15.10 -16.67 5.09
CA TYR A 279 -14.50 -15.34 5.01
C TYR A 279 -13.71 -14.98 6.28
N LEU A 280 -14.08 -15.53 7.44
CA LEU A 280 -13.25 -15.39 8.66
C LEU A 280 -11.90 -16.07 8.48
N LYS A 281 -11.87 -17.29 7.90
CA LYS A 281 -10.62 -17.98 7.55
C LYS A 281 -9.76 -17.17 6.59
N ARG A 282 -10.40 -16.50 5.62
CA ARG A 282 -9.73 -15.59 4.68
C ARG A 282 -9.17 -14.36 5.39
N LEU A 283 -9.95 -13.75 6.29
CA LEU A 283 -9.53 -12.59 7.07
C LEU A 283 -8.30 -12.94 7.92
N HIS A 284 -8.33 -14.09 8.59
CA HIS A 284 -7.19 -14.60 9.34
C HIS A 284 -5.95 -14.77 8.45
N ARG A 285 -6.08 -15.47 7.32
CA ARG A 285 -4.96 -15.64 6.37
C ARG A 285 -4.40 -14.29 5.88
N ARG A 286 -5.27 -13.33 5.59
CA ARG A 286 -4.87 -11.97 5.19
C ARG A 286 -4.12 -11.25 6.32
N ASN A 287 -4.62 -11.29 7.55
CA ASN A 287 -3.97 -10.68 8.72
C ASN A 287 -2.59 -11.27 8.94
N GLU A 288 -2.47 -12.60 8.89
CA GLU A 288 -1.18 -13.28 9.00
C GLU A 288 -0.22 -12.89 7.87
N PHE A 289 -0.72 -12.78 6.64
CA PHE A 289 0.09 -12.31 5.52
C PHE A 289 0.61 -10.88 5.74
N PHE A 290 -0.22 -9.97 6.27
CA PHE A 290 0.21 -8.59 6.57
C PHE A 290 1.31 -8.61 7.65
N ILE A 291 1.13 -9.41 8.69
CA ILE A 291 2.10 -9.54 9.78
C ILE A 291 3.43 -10.14 9.29
N GLY A 292 3.39 -11.18 8.47
CA GLY A 292 4.59 -11.87 7.95
C GLY A 292 5.34 -11.06 6.88
N SER A 293 4.64 -10.19 6.15
CA SER A 293 5.20 -9.42 5.04
C SER A 293 5.82 -8.07 5.45
N HIS A 294 6.06 -7.85 6.75
CA HIS A 294 6.55 -6.56 7.29
C HIS A 294 5.66 -5.38 6.87
N HIS A 295 4.35 -5.63 6.74
CA HIS A 295 3.38 -4.59 6.43
C HIS A 295 3.39 -3.54 7.55
N PRO A 296 3.19 -2.25 7.25
CA PRO A 296 3.05 -1.22 8.28
C PRO A 296 1.98 -1.39 9.35
N LEU A 297 1.03 -2.28 9.10
CA LEU A 297 -0.06 -2.52 10.02
C LEU A 297 0.25 -3.75 10.87
N ARG A 298 1.45 -4.34 10.74
CA ARG A 298 1.91 -5.51 11.47
C ARG A 298 1.80 -5.31 12.98
N GLU A 299 2.50 -4.31 13.51
CA GLU A 299 2.51 -4.06 14.96
C GLU A 299 1.11 -3.68 15.45
N THR A 300 0.37 -2.89 14.67
CA THR A 300 -1.02 -2.55 15.01
C THR A 300 -1.91 -3.79 15.05
N LEU A 301 -1.78 -4.70 14.09
CA LEU A 301 -2.49 -5.98 14.06
C LEU A 301 -2.07 -6.87 15.22
N MET A 302 -0.78 -6.97 15.53
CA MET A 302 -0.26 -7.75 16.65
C MET A 302 -0.72 -7.19 18.00
N SER A 303 -0.71 -5.86 18.16
CA SER A 303 -1.23 -5.18 19.35
C SER A 303 -2.74 -5.37 19.50
N GLN A 304 -3.50 -5.31 18.40
CA GLN A 304 -4.95 -5.47 18.42
C GLN A 304 -5.43 -6.92 18.63
N THR A 305 -4.68 -7.90 18.11
CA THR A 305 -5.17 -9.30 18.01
C THR A 305 -4.31 -10.33 18.74
N GLY A 306 -3.08 -9.99 19.13
CA GLY A 306 -2.16 -10.85 19.88
C GLY A 306 -0.81 -11.11 19.18
N LEU A 307 0.21 -11.43 19.99
CA LEU A 307 1.58 -11.64 19.52
C LEU A 307 1.79 -12.97 18.78
N LYS A 308 1.07 -14.04 19.16
CA LYS A 308 1.18 -15.37 18.58
C LYS A 308 0.04 -15.64 17.59
N THR A 309 0.30 -16.34 16.49
CA THR A 309 -0.71 -16.70 15.48
C THR A 309 -1.93 -17.38 16.11
N ASP A 310 -1.73 -18.33 17.03
CA ASP A 310 -2.85 -19.00 17.72
C ASP A 310 -3.70 -18.04 18.55
N ALA A 311 -3.08 -17.04 19.18
CA ALA A 311 -3.81 -16.03 19.95
C ALA A 311 -4.67 -15.15 19.02
N ARG A 312 -4.12 -14.78 17.85
CA ARG A 312 -4.87 -14.01 16.83
C ARG A 312 -6.02 -14.80 16.23
N GLY A 313 -5.82 -16.09 15.95
CA GLY A 313 -6.87 -16.99 15.51
C GLY A 313 -8.01 -17.11 16.54
N LYS A 314 -7.66 -17.30 17.82
CA LYS A 314 -8.64 -17.33 18.92
C LYS A 314 -9.39 -16.01 19.06
N PHE A 315 -8.68 -14.88 19.04
CA PHE A 315 -9.28 -13.55 19.10
C PHE A 315 -10.35 -13.35 18.00
N LEU A 316 -10.03 -13.70 16.75
CA LEU A 316 -10.98 -13.59 15.64
C LEU A 316 -12.17 -14.54 15.81
N GLN A 317 -11.93 -15.77 16.26
CA GLN A 317 -12.97 -16.78 16.46
C GLN A 317 -13.94 -16.39 17.59
N GLU A 318 -13.44 -15.81 18.67
CA GLU A 318 -14.23 -15.33 19.81
C GLU A 318 -15.11 -14.14 19.40
N ASN A 319 -14.54 -13.13 18.76
CA ASN A 319 -15.30 -11.98 18.25
C ASN A 319 -16.39 -12.42 17.25
N TYR A 320 -16.06 -13.35 16.35
CA TYR A 320 -17.03 -13.91 15.39
C TYR A 320 -18.15 -14.68 16.08
N LYS A 321 -17.83 -15.49 17.11
CA LYS A 321 -18.82 -16.24 17.89
C LYS A 321 -19.80 -15.28 18.59
N THR A 322 -19.28 -14.27 19.28
CA THR A 322 -20.09 -13.25 19.95
C THR A 322 -20.97 -12.50 18.96
N ALA A 323 -20.42 -12.11 17.81
CA ALA A 323 -21.20 -11.48 16.74
C ALA A 323 -22.36 -12.37 16.30
N LYS A 324 -22.10 -13.65 16.01
CA LYS A 324 -23.10 -14.61 15.51
C LYS A 324 -24.20 -14.93 16.51
N GLN A 325 -23.92 -14.81 17.80
CA GLN A 325 -24.94 -14.94 18.86
C GLN A 325 -25.97 -13.79 18.82
N HIS A 326 -25.60 -12.63 18.29
CA HIS A 326 -26.47 -11.45 18.24
C HIS A 326 -27.06 -11.20 16.84
N LEU A 327 -26.28 -11.49 15.79
CA LEU A 327 -26.72 -11.38 14.39
C LEU A 327 -26.72 -12.79 13.78
N ILE A 328 -27.88 -13.44 13.86
CA ILE A 328 -28.03 -14.87 13.56
C ILE A 328 -27.90 -15.23 12.07
N HIS A 329 -28.10 -14.24 11.19
CA HIS A 329 -28.09 -14.46 9.74
C HIS A 329 -26.69 -14.26 9.14
N GLU A 330 -26.20 -15.30 8.48
CA GLU A 330 -24.96 -15.22 7.71
C GLU A 330 -25.21 -14.65 6.30
N TRP A 331 -24.20 -13.97 5.78
CA TRP A 331 -24.16 -13.45 4.43
C TRP A 331 -23.03 -14.13 3.64
N THR A 332 -23.34 -14.47 2.39
CA THR A 332 -22.37 -14.89 1.41
C THR A 332 -22.61 -14.15 0.11
N VAL A 333 -21.55 -13.93 -0.66
CA VAL A 333 -21.72 -13.40 -2.00
C VAL A 333 -22.45 -14.41 -2.88
N LYS A 334 -23.29 -13.91 -3.79
CA LYS A 334 -24.00 -14.73 -4.79
C LYS A 334 -23.07 -15.38 -5.80
N HIS A 335 -22.07 -14.64 -6.26
CA HIS A 335 -21.07 -15.11 -7.21
C HIS A 335 -19.69 -14.75 -6.69
N GLU A 336 -18.89 -15.78 -6.44
CA GLU A 336 -17.50 -15.66 -6.07
C GLU A 336 -16.68 -16.13 -7.26
N ILE A 337 -15.86 -15.24 -7.83
CA ILE A 337 -14.87 -15.70 -8.81
C ILE A 337 -13.92 -16.62 -8.03
N GLN A 338 -13.51 -17.74 -8.62
CA GLN A 338 -12.42 -18.52 -8.03
C GLN A 338 -11.25 -17.56 -7.81
N PRO A 339 -10.65 -17.50 -6.60
CA PRO A 339 -9.38 -16.81 -6.48
C PRO A 339 -8.50 -17.36 -7.59
N ALA A 340 -7.87 -16.48 -8.39
CA ALA A 340 -6.91 -16.95 -9.37
C ALA A 340 -6.03 -17.97 -8.64
N SER A 341 -6.14 -19.22 -9.04
CA SER A 341 -5.30 -20.27 -8.50
C SER A 341 -3.91 -19.85 -8.90
N PHE A 342 -3.18 -19.32 -7.93
CA PHE A 342 -1.74 -19.19 -7.98
C PHE A 342 -1.20 -20.60 -8.15
#